data_AF-X0Z5N3-F1
#
_entry.id   AF-X0Z5N3-F1
#
_cell.length_a   1.000
_cell.length_b   1.000
_cell.length_c   1.000
_cell.angle_alpha   90.00
_cell.angle_beta   90.00
_cell.angle_gamma   90.00
#
_symmetry.space_group_name_H-M   'P 1'
#
loop_
_entity.id
_entity.type
_entity.pdbx_description
1 polymer ?
#
loop_
_entity_poly.entity_id
_entity_poly.type
_entity_poly.pdbx_seq_one_letter_code
_entity_poly.pdbx_strand_id
1 'polypeptide(L)'
;MFTKLKGKEYVDNLLAQELGKRYLQYREEWHRSESFLVERDFPVHMDIQTNNECNMRCIMCEHGQSPKDSYFQSRKVLDFNVLCRAIEEAAAKGLCAINFNGLNEPLLSLDLEKYIQLARDKGIIDLFLHTNATLLTSDRAKSLIEAGLTR
;
A
#
# COMPACT_ATOMS: atom_id res chain seq x y z
N MET A 1 0.90 6.75 32.24
CA MET A 1 1.02 5.36 31.77
C MET A 1 1.62 5.41 30.38
N PHE A 2 2.95 5.30 30.26
CA PHE A 2 3.62 5.31 28.96
C PHE A 2 3.34 3.97 28.29
N THR A 3 2.51 3.97 27.26
CA THR A 3 2.32 2.81 26.38
C THR A 3 3.71 2.44 25.86
N LYS A 4 4.25 1.28 26.25
CA LYS A 4 5.48 0.77 25.63
C LYS A 4 5.20 0.67 24.14
N LEU A 5 5.86 1.52 23.34
CA LEU A 5 5.81 1.41 21.89
C LEU A 5 6.35 0.02 21.56
N LYS A 6 5.45 -0.84 21.06
CA LYS A 6 5.83 -2.18 20.66
C LYS A 6 6.58 -2.05 19.34
N GLY A 7 7.78 -2.63 19.28
CA GLY A 7 8.67 -2.50 18.14
C GLY A 7 8.20 -3.28 16.92
N LYS A 8 8.93 -3.13 15.81
CA LYS A 8 8.67 -3.80 14.53
C LYS A 8 8.49 -5.32 14.65
N GLU A 9 9.37 -5.99 15.39
CA GLU A 9 9.28 -7.44 15.63
C GLU A 9 7.96 -7.85 16.27
N TYR A 10 7.38 -7.02 17.13
CA TYR A 10 6.07 -7.31 17.72
C TYR A 10 4.97 -7.30 16.66
N VAL A 11 4.97 -6.29 15.78
CA VAL A 11 3.97 -6.15 14.71
C VAL A 11 4.11 -7.30 13.72
N ASP A 12 5.34 -7.63 13.32
CA ASP A 12 5.58 -8.73 12.38
C ASP A 12 5.15 -10.09 12.95
N ASN A 13 5.39 -10.33 14.24
CA ASN A 13 4.92 -11.54 14.91
C ASN A 13 3.38 -11.59 15.04
N LEU A 14 2.72 -10.45 15.28
CA LEU A 14 1.25 -10.38 15.32
C LEU A 14 0.66 -10.68 13.94
N LEU A 15 1.19 -10.04 12.89
CA LEU A 15 0.73 -10.29 11.53
C LEU A 15 1.02 -11.72 11.07
N ALA A 16 2.14 -12.32 11.51
CA ALA A 16 2.45 -13.71 11.22
C ALA A 16 1.48 -14.72 11.86
N GLN A 17 0.80 -14.36 12.96
CA GLN A 17 -0.24 -15.21 13.57
C GLN A 17 -1.46 -15.32 12.65
N GLU A 18 -1.80 -14.23 11.96
CA GLU A 18 -2.96 -14.15 11.05
C GLU A 18 -2.60 -14.59 9.62
N LEU A 19 -1.47 -14.12 9.09
CA LEU A 19 -1.02 -14.30 7.70
C LEU A 19 -0.10 -15.52 7.51
N GLY A 20 0.28 -16.16 8.61
CA GLY A 20 1.10 -17.37 8.64
C GLY A 20 2.60 -17.14 8.39
N LYS A 21 3.35 -18.25 8.37
CA LYS A 21 4.82 -18.23 8.23
C LYS A 21 5.33 -17.57 6.95
N ARG A 22 4.52 -17.56 5.89
CA ARG A 22 4.85 -16.92 4.61
C ARG A 22 5.08 -15.41 4.78
N TYR A 23 4.38 -14.75 5.71
CA TYR A 23 4.60 -13.35 6.02
C TYR A 23 6.03 -13.11 6.55
N LEU A 24 6.52 -13.92 7.50
CA LEU A 24 7.88 -13.78 8.04
C LEU A 24 8.95 -14.03 6.98
N GLN A 25 8.75 -15.02 6.11
CA GLN A 25 9.65 -15.31 4.99
C GLN A 25 9.77 -14.10 4.06
N TYR A 26 8.64 -13.50 3.70
CA TYR A 26 8.62 -12.29 2.90
C TYR A 26 9.29 -11.10 3.60
N ARG A 27 9.08 -10.91 4.91
CA ARG A 27 9.76 -9.83 5.65
C ARG A 27 11.27 -10.02 5.66
N GLU A 28 11.75 -11.26 5.75
CA GLU A 28 13.17 -11.57 5.58
C GLU A 28 13.66 -11.24 4.16
N GLU A 29 12.92 -11.65 3.13
CA GLU A 29 13.23 -11.31 1.73
C GLU A 29 13.28 -9.79 1.50
N TRP A 30 12.33 -9.04 2.08
CA TRP A 30 12.33 -7.59 2.05
C TRP A 30 13.62 -7.03 2.62
N HIS A 31 14.02 -7.48 3.82
CA HIS A 31 15.24 -7.00 4.48
C HIS A 31 16.50 -7.32 3.70
N ARG A 32 16.59 -8.53 3.15
CA ARG A 32 17.72 -8.90 2.29
C ARG A 32 17.79 -8.06 1.02
N SER A 33 16.64 -7.76 0.41
CA SER A 33 16.56 -6.92 -0.80
C SER A 33 16.94 -5.46 -0.50
N GLU A 34 16.41 -4.90 0.59
CA GLU A 34 16.73 -3.56 1.10
C GLU A 34 18.21 -3.42 1.46
N SER A 35 18.84 -4.50 1.94
CA SER A 35 20.25 -4.54 2.33
C SER A 35 21.19 -4.90 1.17
N PHE A 36 20.66 -4.98 -0.07
CA PHE A 36 21.41 -5.35 -1.27
C PHE A 36 22.13 -6.71 -1.16
N LEU A 37 21.61 -7.63 -0.34
CA LEU A 37 22.15 -8.98 -0.15
C LEU A 37 21.59 -9.98 -1.17
N VAL A 38 20.48 -9.63 -1.83
CA VAL A 38 19.84 -10.43 -2.87
C VAL A 38 19.28 -9.51 -3.94
N GLU A 39 19.46 -9.91 -5.19
CA GLU A 39 18.74 -9.34 -6.33
C GLU A 39 17.68 -10.35 -6.75
N ARG A 40 16.43 -9.89 -6.88
CA ARG A 40 15.30 -10.72 -7.29
C ARG A 40 14.96 -10.47 -8.75
N ASP A 41 14.52 -11.51 -9.45
CA ASP A 41 14.00 -11.40 -10.82
C ASP A 41 12.72 -10.55 -10.91
N PHE A 42 12.01 -10.40 -9.78
CA PHE A 42 10.81 -9.58 -9.66
C PHE A 42 10.78 -8.86 -8.30
N PRO A 43 10.31 -7.59 -8.24
CA PRO A 43 10.29 -6.83 -7.00
C PRO A 43 9.48 -7.50 -5.89
N VAL A 44 9.92 -7.28 -4.66
CA VAL A 44 9.22 -7.73 -3.45
C VAL A 44 7.96 -6.91 -3.16
N HIS A 45 7.93 -5.66 -3.64
CA HIS A 45 6.84 -4.71 -3.40
C HIS A 45 6.56 -3.80 -4.60
N MET A 46 5.33 -3.28 -4.63
CA MET A 46 4.89 -2.31 -5.63
C MET A 46 4.09 -1.19 -4.95
N ASP A 47 4.43 0.05 -5.28
CA ASP A 47 3.64 1.22 -4.91
C ASP A 47 2.68 1.57 -6.05
N ILE A 48 1.41 1.76 -5.73
CA ILE A 48 0.34 1.99 -6.70
C ILE A 48 -0.40 3.28 -6.37
N GLN A 49 -0.26 4.25 -7.26
CA GLN A 49 -0.98 5.50 -7.20
C GLN A 49 -2.24 5.44 -8.07
N THR A 50 -3.39 5.18 -7.45
CA THR A 50 -4.69 5.04 -8.16
C THR A 50 -5.20 6.36 -8.76
N ASN A 51 -4.81 7.48 -8.16
CA ASN A 51 -5.09 8.84 -8.62
C ASN A 51 -3.95 9.78 -8.18
N ASN A 52 -3.86 10.97 -8.75
CA ASN A 52 -2.85 11.97 -8.38
C ASN A 52 -3.35 13.08 -7.46
N GLU A 53 -4.49 12.89 -6.81
CA GLU A 53 -5.13 13.92 -6.01
C GLU A 53 -4.80 13.75 -4.53
N CYS A 54 -4.71 14.87 -3.82
CA CYS A 54 -4.66 14.91 -2.37
C CYS A 54 -5.48 16.10 -1.89
N ASN A 55 -6.26 15.90 -0.82
CA ASN A 55 -7.08 16.94 -0.20
C ASN A 55 -6.28 17.84 0.78
N MET A 56 -4.97 17.61 0.92
CA MET A 56 -4.05 18.44 1.70
C MET A 56 -2.99 19.14 0.82
N ARG A 57 -2.34 20.16 1.38
CA ARG A 57 -1.25 20.92 0.76
C ARG A 57 -0.08 21.09 1.74
N CYS A 58 0.53 19.97 2.11
CA CYS A 58 1.59 19.97 3.11
C CYS A 58 2.87 20.64 2.57
N ILE A 59 3.54 21.46 3.39
CA ILE A 59 4.70 22.27 2.97
C ILE A 59 5.91 21.46 2.49
N MET A 60 6.03 20.20 2.90
CA MET A 60 7.11 19.30 2.52
C MET A 60 6.77 18.45 1.29
N CYS A 61 5.50 18.44 0.86
CA CYS A 61 5.03 17.56 -0.21
C CYS A 61 5.08 18.29 -1.54
N GLU A 62 5.52 17.62 -2.61
CA GLU A 62 5.50 18.15 -3.98
C GLU A 62 4.10 18.61 -4.42
N HIS A 63 3.06 17.88 -4.00
CA HIS A 63 1.67 18.24 -4.25
C HIS A 63 1.27 19.60 -3.61
N GLY A 64 1.97 20.04 -2.56
CA GLY A 64 1.74 21.30 -1.85
C GLY A 64 2.63 22.47 -2.30
N GLN A 65 3.61 22.24 -3.18
CA GLN A 65 4.56 23.26 -3.62
C GLN A 65 3.93 24.31 -4.54
N SER A 66 4.58 25.49 -4.60
CA SER A 66 4.28 26.55 -5.55
C SER A 66 5.58 27.02 -6.23
N PRO A 67 5.70 26.96 -7.57
CA PRO A 67 4.68 26.46 -8.51
C PRO A 67 4.44 24.95 -8.36
N LYS A 68 3.20 24.52 -8.58
CA LYS A 68 2.82 23.09 -8.52
C LYS A 68 3.39 22.35 -9.73
N ASP A 69 3.97 21.17 -9.53
CA ASP A 69 4.41 20.34 -10.66
C ASP A 69 3.23 20.03 -11.62
N SER A 70 3.52 20.04 -12.92
CA SER A 70 2.54 19.86 -14.00
C SER A 70 1.73 18.57 -13.86
N TYR A 71 2.32 17.53 -13.26
CA TYR A 71 1.69 16.25 -13.02
C TYR A 71 0.44 16.40 -12.15
N PHE A 72 0.48 17.27 -11.14
CA PHE A 72 -0.60 17.47 -10.17
C PHE A 72 -1.56 18.62 -10.50
N GLN A 73 -1.36 19.32 -11.62
CA GLN A 73 -2.22 20.46 -12.01
C GLN A 73 -3.59 20.03 -12.57
N SER A 74 -3.74 18.75 -12.93
CA SER A 74 -4.99 18.18 -13.44
C SER A 74 -5.24 16.81 -12.82
N ARG A 75 -6.52 16.44 -12.69
CA ARG A 75 -6.93 15.13 -12.19
C ARG A 75 -6.52 14.03 -13.16
N LYS A 76 -5.83 13.02 -12.64
CA LYS A 76 -5.42 11.80 -13.35
C LYS A 76 -5.82 10.61 -12.50
N VAL A 77 -6.46 9.63 -13.14
CA VAL A 77 -6.88 8.38 -12.52
C VAL A 77 -6.33 7.24 -13.34
N LEU A 78 -5.76 6.25 -12.67
CA LEU A 78 -5.30 5.04 -13.32
C LEU A 78 -6.53 4.22 -13.76
N ASP A 79 -6.53 3.78 -15.01
CA ASP A 79 -7.62 2.95 -15.53
C ASP A 79 -7.78 1.66 -14.71
N PHE A 80 -9.04 1.35 -14.36
CA PHE A 80 -9.38 0.22 -13.50
C PHE A 80 -8.88 -1.11 -14.09
N ASN A 81 -9.11 -1.35 -15.38
CA ASN A 81 -8.72 -2.60 -16.03
C ASN A 81 -7.20 -2.71 -16.19
N VAL A 82 -6.52 -1.59 -16.43
CA VAL A 82 -5.06 -1.55 -16.44
C VAL A 82 -4.50 -1.95 -15.07
N LEU A 83 -5.03 -1.38 -13.99
CA LEU A 83 -4.57 -1.70 -12.64
C LEU A 83 -4.88 -3.16 -12.26
N CYS A 84 -6.08 -3.66 -12.57
CA CYS A 84 -6.41 -5.06 -12.32
C CYS A 84 -5.43 -6.01 -13.01
N ARG A 85 -5.13 -5.79 -14.30
CA ARG A 85 -4.13 -6.61 -15.02
C ARG A 85 -2.74 -6.50 -14.41
N ALA A 86 -2.31 -5.30 -14.01
CA ALA A 86 -1.02 -5.10 -13.38
C ALA A 86 -0.89 -5.88 -12.07
N ILE A 87 -1.94 -5.87 -11.22
CA ILE A 87 -1.99 -6.63 -9.97
C ILE A 87 -1.93 -8.13 -10.26
N GLU A 88 -2.69 -8.62 -11.24
CA GLU A 88 -2.70 -10.03 -11.62
C GLU A 88 -1.34 -10.52 -12.14
N GLU A 89 -0.72 -9.75 -13.04
CA GLU A 89 0.61 -10.06 -13.58
C GLU A 89 1.68 -10.04 -12.49
N ALA A 90 1.63 -9.05 -11.59
CA ALA A 90 2.59 -8.95 -10.50
C ALA A 90 2.44 -10.09 -9.49
N ALA A 91 1.21 -10.45 -9.12
CA ALA A 91 0.94 -11.60 -8.27
C ALA A 91 1.48 -12.89 -8.88
N ALA A 92 1.26 -13.12 -10.19
CA ALA A 92 1.77 -14.28 -10.91
C ALA A 92 3.30 -14.36 -10.95
N LYS A 93 3.99 -13.22 -10.85
CA LYS A 93 5.46 -13.12 -10.78
C LYS A 93 6.02 -13.14 -9.34
N GLY A 94 5.18 -13.38 -8.35
CA GLY A 94 5.61 -13.53 -6.95
C GLY A 94 5.76 -12.21 -6.20
N LEU A 95 4.99 -11.18 -6.57
CA LEU A 95 4.86 -9.97 -5.74
C LEU A 95 4.32 -10.36 -4.36
N CYS A 96 4.94 -9.83 -3.32
CA CYS A 96 4.55 -10.12 -1.95
C CYS A 96 3.73 -8.99 -1.32
N ALA A 97 3.97 -7.74 -1.73
CA ALA A 97 3.37 -6.59 -1.09
C ALA A 97 2.91 -5.50 -2.06
N ILE A 98 1.83 -4.81 -1.70
CA ILE A 98 1.36 -3.60 -2.38
C ILE A 98 1.12 -2.50 -1.36
N ASN A 99 1.64 -1.32 -1.68
CA ASN A 99 1.25 -0.06 -1.05
C ASN A 99 0.29 0.69 -1.98
N PHE A 100 -0.94 0.99 -1.54
CA PHE A 100 -1.96 1.64 -2.36
C PHE A 100 -1.89 3.18 -2.36
N ASN A 101 -0.70 3.75 -2.14
CA ASN A 101 -0.47 5.17 -2.30
C ASN A 101 0.91 5.46 -2.92
N GLY A 102 1.04 6.64 -3.51
CA GLY A 102 2.30 7.29 -3.82
C GLY A 102 2.25 8.71 -3.27
N LEU A 103 2.32 9.69 -4.16
CA LEU A 103 2.12 11.11 -3.84
C LEU A 103 0.64 11.50 -4.02
N ASN A 104 -0.25 10.85 -3.27
CA ASN A 104 -1.70 11.08 -3.32
C ASN A 104 -2.37 10.69 -1.98
N GLU A 105 -3.65 11.05 -1.83
CA GLU A 105 -4.49 10.51 -0.76
C GLU A 105 -5.26 9.27 -1.26
N PRO A 106 -4.97 8.06 -0.77
CA PRO A 106 -5.61 6.83 -1.24
C PRO A 106 -7.12 6.81 -1.00
N LEU A 107 -7.60 7.41 0.10
CA LEU A 107 -9.02 7.38 0.46
C LEU A 107 -9.93 8.22 -0.46
N LEU A 108 -9.35 9.00 -1.39
CA LEU A 108 -10.10 9.65 -2.47
C LEU A 108 -10.53 8.67 -3.58
N SER A 109 -9.93 7.48 -3.64
CA SER A 109 -10.31 6.45 -4.61
C SER A 109 -11.54 5.69 -4.17
N LEU A 110 -12.59 5.70 -5.01
CA LEU A 110 -13.84 4.96 -4.77
C LEU A 110 -13.68 3.44 -4.98
N ASP A 111 -12.68 3.01 -5.75
CA ASP A 111 -12.43 1.61 -6.07
C ASP A 111 -11.33 0.97 -5.19
N LEU A 112 -10.83 1.68 -4.18
CA LEU A 112 -9.72 1.23 -3.33
C LEU A 112 -9.95 -0.18 -2.75
N GLU A 113 -11.10 -0.43 -2.13
CA GLU A 113 -11.43 -1.75 -1.57
C GLU A 113 -11.44 -2.85 -2.62
N LYS A 114 -11.85 -2.56 -3.87
CA LYS A 114 -11.86 -3.54 -4.95
C LYS A 114 -10.44 -3.96 -5.33
N TYR A 115 -9.51 -3.01 -5.37
CA TYR A 115 -8.11 -3.31 -5.66
C TYR A 115 -7.44 -4.10 -4.53
N ILE A 116 -7.73 -3.74 -3.27
CA ILE A 116 -7.24 -4.48 -2.08
C ILE A 116 -7.77 -5.91 -2.11
N GLN A 117 -9.07 -6.09 -2.33
CA GLN A 117 -9.70 -7.40 -2.42
C GLN A 117 -9.10 -8.24 -3.55
N LEU A 118 -8.94 -7.67 -4.75
CA LEU A 118 -8.30 -8.36 -5.87
C LEU A 118 -6.88 -8.82 -5.50
N ALA A 119 -6.07 -7.93 -4.92
CA ALA A 119 -4.70 -8.25 -4.54
C ALA A 119 -4.64 -9.39 -3.51
N ARG A 120 -5.51 -9.34 -2.49
CA ARG A 120 -5.64 -10.41 -1.48
C ARG A 120 -6.03 -11.73 -2.14
N ASP A 121 -7.05 -11.71 -2.98
CA ASP A 121 -7.59 -12.91 -3.62
C ASP A 121 -6.57 -13.54 -4.60
N LYS A 122 -5.61 -12.76 -5.11
CA LYS A 122 -4.46 -13.24 -5.90
C LYS A 122 -3.27 -13.70 -5.04
N GLY A 123 -3.40 -13.67 -3.72
CA GLY A 123 -2.42 -14.23 -2.78
C GLY A 123 -1.23 -13.32 -2.46
N ILE A 124 -1.38 -12.01 -2.70
CA ILE A 124 -0.45 -10.98 -2.19
C ILE A 124 -0.68 -10.86 -0.68
N ILE A 125 0.40 -10.95 0.08
CA ILE A 125 0.34 -11.22 1.53
C ILE A 125 0.39 -9.96 2.39
N ASP A 126 0.82 -8.83 1.84
CA ASP A 126 0.99 -7.60 2.61
C ASP A 126 0.44 -6.39 1.84
N LEU A 127 -0.71 -5.89 2.28
CA LEU A 127 -1.49 -4.88 1.59
C LEU A 127 -1.67 -3.68 2.52
N PHE A 128 -1.03 -2.57 2.21
CA PHE A 128 -1.01 -1.43 3.11
C PHE A 128 -1.21 -0.11 2.38
N LEU A 129 -1.42 0.95 3.14
CA LEU A 129 -1.52 2.31 2.62
C LEU A 129 -1.05 3.33 3.65
N HIS A 130 -0.62 4.48 3.17
CA HIS A 130 -0.43 5.67 3.99
C HIS A 130 -1.53 6.70 3.66
N THR A 131 -2.27 7.14 4.68
CA THR A 131 -3.35 8.13 4.56
C THR A 131 -3.14 9.28 5.54
N ASN A 132 -3.58 10.48 5.16
CA ASN A 132 -3.68 11.61 6.07
C ASN A 132 -4.87 11.49 7.06
N ALA A 133 -5.69 10.45 6.90
CA ALA A 133 -6.82 10.07 7.75
C ALA A 133 -7.99 11.06 7.83
N THR A 134 -7.98 12.17 7.08
CA THR A 134 -9.11 13.14 7.10
C THR A 134 -10.41 12.59 6.52
N LEU A 135 -10.33 11.52 5.72
CA LEU A 135 -11.47 10.82 5.14
C LEU A 135 -11.71 9.45 5.79
N LEU A 136 -10.95 9.09 6.84
CA LEU A 136 -11.04 7.79 7.49
C LEU A 136 -12.18 7.79 8.52
N THR A 137 -13.36 7.34 8.10
CA THR A 137 -14.48 7.07 9.01
C THR A 137 -14.37 5.66 9.60
N SER A 138 -15.10 5.38 10.68
CA SER A 138 -15.15 4.03 11.26
C SER A 138 -15.67 2.98 10.29
N ASP A 139 -16.64 3.34 9.44
CA ASP A 139 -17.19 2.42 8.43
C ASP A 139 -16.19 2.19 7.30
N ARG A 140 -15.48 3.24 6.86
CA ARG A 140 -14.43 3.11 5.85
C ARG A 140 -13.24 2.29 6.36
N ALA A 141 -12.89 2.43 7.64
CA ALA A 141 -11.85 1.61 8.27
C ALA A 141 -12.24 0.12 8.28
N LYS A 142 -13.50 -0.20 8.63
CA LYS A 142 -14.02 -1.58 8.58
C LYS A 142 -14.01 -2.14 7.16
N SER A 143 -14.48 -1.39 6.17
CA SER A 143 -14.50 -1.85 4.77
C SER A 143 -13.10 -2.15 4.23
N LEU A 144 -12.09 -1.36 4.61
CA LEU A 144 -10.69 -1.61 4.24
C LEU A 144 -10.15 -2.89 4.88
N ILE A 145 -10.43 -3.13 6.17
CA ILE A 145 -10.02 -4.36 6.86
C ILE A 145 -10.72 -5.58 6.23
N GLU A 146 -12.02 -5.50 5.97
CA GLU A 146 -12.81 -6.55 5.32
C GLU A 146 -12.33 -6.83 3.89
N ALA A 147 -11.86 -5.81 3.17
CA ALA A 147 -11.24 -5.96 1.86
C ALA A 147 -9.88 -6.69 1.91
N GLY A 148 -9.21 -6.71 3.07
CA GLY A 148 -7.93 -7.40 3.28
C GLY A 148 -6.73 -6.51 3.54
N LEU A 149 -6.93 -5.24 3.88
CA LEU A 149 -5.82 -4.35 4.26
C LEU A 149 -5.13 -4.88 5.53
N THR A 150 -3.80 -5.02 5.50
CA THR A 150 -2.99 -5.62 6.56
C THR A 150 -2.49 -4.60 7.57
N ARG A 151 -2.11 -3.39 7.12
CA ARG A 151 -1.62 -2.31 8.00
C ARG A 151 -1.75 -0.91 7.38
#